data_AF-A0A8I2K4L6-F1
#
_entry.id   AF-A0A8I2K4L6-F1
#
_cell.length_a   1.000
_cell.length_b   1.000
_cell.length_c   1.000
_cell.angle_alpha   90.00
_cell.angle_beta   90.00
_cell.angle_gamma   90.00
#
_symmetry.space_group_name_H-M   'P 1'
#
loop_
_entity.id
_entity.type
_entity.pdbx_description
1 polymer ?
#
loop_
_entity_poly.entity_id
_entity_poly.type
_entity_poly.pdbx_seq_one_letter_code
_entity_poly.pdbx_strand_id
1 'polypeptide(L)'
;MIMINFLKKQWFIVVMCLMILGGSLLPSLGSKLNPDKITTTTLVIALFFLSGLSLPTETLKQGMKDFRLHVFIQVFIYIICPLYFMLTAFPFNDVMDGRLIVGIYALACLPTTVSSCIVFTQLAGGNTIGTVFNASLSNLSGIFISPLLLTLF
;
A
#
# COMPACT_ATOMS: atom_id res chain seq x y z
N MET A 1 14.66 -20.46 23.26
CA MET A 1 15.62 -19.74 22.39
C MET A 1 15.11 -19.57 20.95
N ILE A 2 14.54 -20.62 20.33
CA ILE A 2 14.00 -20.57 18.95
C ILE A 2 12.85 -19.57 18.79
N MET A 3 11.88 -19.55 19.71
CA MET A 3 10.71 -18.65 19.67
C MET A 3 11.11 -17.16 19.73
N ILE A 4 12.06 -16.80 20.60
CA ILE A 4 12.54 -15.41 20.74
C ILE A 4 13.26 -14.96 19.47
N ASN A 5 14.06 -15.83 18.85
CA ASN A 5 14.74 -15.50 17.60
C ASN A 5 13.76 -15.36 16.43
N PHE A 6 12.68 -16.16 16.39
CA PHE A 6 11.61 -16.01 15.42
C PHE A 6 10.88 -14.67 15.58
N LEU A 7 10.50 -14.32 16.81
CA LEU A 7 9.84 -13.03 17.11
C LEU A 7 10.74 -11.83 16.77
N LYS A 8 12.05 -11.92 17.02
CA LYS A 8 13.01 -10.88 16.62
C LYS A 8 13.09 -10.72 15.10
N LYS A 9 13.01 -11.81 14.33
CA LYS A 9 12.96 -11.73 12.85
C LYS A 9 11.66 -11.09 12.35
N GLN A 10 10.55 -11.36 13.01
CA GLN A 10 9.22 -10.85 12.65
C GLN A 10 8.77 -9.65 13.50
N TRP A 11 9.73 -8.90 14.04
CA TRP A 11 9.46 -7.86 15.04
C TRP A 11 8.44 -6.83 14.55
N PHE A 12 8.47 -6.48 13.27
CA PHE A 12 7.54 -5.53 12.66
C PHE A 12 6.09 -6.00 12.76
N ILE A 13 5.81 -7.27 12.42
CA ILE A 13 4.45 -7.83 12.49
C ILE A 13 3.97 -7.89 13.93
N VAL A 14 4.84 -8.31 14.85
CA VAL A 14 4.52 -8.37 16.28
C VAL A 14 4.15 -6.99 16.80
N VAL A 15 4.97 -5.98 16.52
CA VAL A 15 4.71 -4.59 16.92
C VAL A 15 3.43 -4.07 16.29
N MET A 16 3.18 -4.34 15.01
CA MET A 16 1.95 -3.93 14.32
C MET A 16 0.70 -4.50 15.01
N CYS A 17 0.68 -5.81 15.31
CA CYS A 17 -0.42 -6.43 16.03
C CYS A 17 -0.62 -5.81 17.42
N LEU A 18 0.48 -5.56 18.15
CA LEU A 18 0.43 -4.91 19.46
C LEU A 18 -0.12 -3.47 19.37
N MET A 19 0.26 -2.72 18.34
CA MET A 19 -0.25 -1.35 18.12
C MET A 19 -1.74 -1.36 17.76
N ILE A 20 -2.20 -2.31 16.94
CA ILE A 20 -3.64 -2.47 16.63
C ILE A 20 -4.43 -2.80 17.90
N LEU A 21 -3.96 -3.76 18.69
CA LEU A 21 -4.60 -4.11 19.97
C LEU A 21 -4.58 -2.93 20.95
N GLY A 22 -3.46 -2.23 21.05
CA GLY A 22 -3.32 -1.03 21.89
C GLY A 22 -4.28 0.08 21.47
N GLY A 23 -4.43 0.33 20.16
CA GLY A 23 -5.38 1.30 19.62
C GLY A 23 -6.84 0.93 19.92
N SER A 24 -7.17 -0.37 19.85
CA SER A 24 -8.52 -0.88 20.17
C SER A 24 -8.84 -0.82 21.66
N LEU A 25 -7.87 -1.08 22.54
CA LEU A 25 -8.08 -1.12 23.99
C LEU A 25 -7.93 0.26 24.66
N LEU A 26 -7.11 1.16 24.10
CA LEU A 26 -6.76 2.46 24.67
C LEU A 26 -6.90 3.60 23.63
N PRO A 27 -8.11 3.84 23.09
CA PRO A 27 -8.32 4.83 22.02
C PRO A 27 -7.98 6.26 22.44
N SER A 28 -8.14 6.59 23.73
CA SER A 28 -7.79 7.91 24.28
C SER A 28 -6.28 8.20 24.27
N LEU A 29 -5.45 7.16 24.28
CA LEU A 29 -4.01 7.31 24.15
C LEU A 29 -3.65 7.66 22.70
N GLY A 30 -4.31 7.01 21.73
CA GLY A 30 -4.14 7.29 20.31
C GLY A 30 -4.51 8.73 19.94
N SER A 31 -5.60 9.27 20.48
CA SER A 31 -5.98 10.67 20.24
C SER A 31 -5.00 11.67 20.87
N LYS A 32 -4.46 11.39 22.06
CA LYS A 32 -3.41 12.20 22.69
C LYS A 32 -2.09 12.19 21.91
N LEU A 33 -1.73 11.05 21.33
CA LEU A 33 -0.51 10.91 20.52
C LEU A 33 -0.64 11.54 19.13
N ASN A 34 -1.86 11.81 18.66
CA ASN A 34 -2.14 12.35 17.35
C ASN A 34 -3.08 13.56 17.41
N PRO A 35 -2.69 14.64 18.12
CA PRO A 35 -3.51 15.84 18.22
C PRO A 35 -3.72 16.42 16.83
N ASP A 36 -4.98 16.70 16.50
CA ASP A 36 -5.41 17.27 15.21
C ASP A 36 -4.87 16.54 13.97
N LYS A 37 -4.57 15.24 14.10
CA LYS A 37 -3.96 14.40 13.06
C LYS A 37 -2.54 14.83 12.62
N ILE A 38 -1.90 15.74 13.35
CA ILE A 38 -0.58 16.31 12.98
C ILE A 38 0.49 15.23 12.95
N THR A 39 0.50 14.34 13.95
CA THR A 39 1.50 13.27 14.06
C THR A 39 1.40 12.32 12.87
N THR A 40 0.20 11.84 12.53
CA THR A 40 -0.01 10.97 11.36
C THR A 40 0.41 11.67 10.08
N THR A 41 -0.02 12.91 9.86
CA THR A 41 0.33 13.67 8.65
C THR A 41 1.85 13.83 8.51
N THR A 42 2.53 14.20 9.60
CA THR A 42 3.99 14.37 9.62
C THR A 42 4.72 13.06 9.34
N LEU A 43 4.30 11.97 9.97
CA LEU A 43 4.90 10.64 9.75
C LEU A 43 4.66 10.14 8.33
N VAL A 44 3.48 10.38 7.75
CA VAL A 44 3.19 10.02 6.36
C VAL A 44 4.08 10.83 5.41
N ILE A 45 4.23 12.15 5.61
CA ILE A 45 5.15 12.98 4.82
C ILE A 45 6.58 12.44 4.92
N ALA A 46 7.06 12.18 6.13
CA ALA A 46 8.40 11.62 6.35
C ALA A 46 8.57 10.25 5.67
N LEU A 47 7.56 9.38 5.74
CA LEU A 47 7.57 8.06 5.11
C LEU A 47 7.66 8.17 3.60
N PHE A 48 6.84 9.01 2.95
CA PHE A 48 6.89 9.22 1.51
C PHE A 48 8.21 9.88 1.08
N PHE A 49 8.73 10.82 1.86
CA PHE A 49 10.02 11.47 1.60
C PHE A 49 11.19 10.47 1.67
N LEU A 50 11.27 9.68 2.75
CA LEU A 50 12.29 8.64 2.89
C LEU A 50 12.17 7.54 1.83
N SER A 51 10.93 7.18 1.49
CA SER A 51 10.64 6.23 0.43
C SER A 51 11.13 6.75 -0.93
N GLY A 52 10.90 8.03 -1.22
CA GLY A 52 11.42 8.73 -2.40
C GLY A 52 12.95 8.78 -2.45
N LEU A 53 13.60 9.11 -1.34
CA LEU A 53 15.07 9.12 -1.25
C LEU A 53 15.70 7.74 -1.45
N SER A 54 14.97 6.68 -1.08
CA SER A 54 15.45 5.30 -1.23
C SER A 54 15.24 4.73 -2.63
N LEU A 55 14.64 5.49 -3.57
CA LEU A 55 14.41 5.02 -4.93
C LEU A 55 15.72 4.93 -5.72
N PRO A 56 16.07 3.76 -6.29
CA PRO A 56 17.26 3.61 -7.10
C PRO A 56 17.03 4.25 -8.49
N THR A 57 17.43 5.52 -8.60
CA THR A 57 17.23 6.36 -9.79
C THR A 57 17.81 5.77 -11.08
N GLU A 58 18.90 5.01 -10.98
CA GLU A 58 19.51 4.32 -12.12
C GLU A 58 18.63 3.18 -12.64
N THR A 59 18.05 2.38 -11.73
CA THR A 59 17.11 1.30 -12.06
C THR A 59 15.84 1.86 -12.69
N LEU A 60 15.38 3.03 -12.23
CA LEU A 60 14.25 3.73 -12.83
C LEU A 60 14.51 4.08 -14.31
N LYS A 61 15.69 4.66 -14.62
CA LYS A 61 16.05 5.01 -16.00
C LYS A 61 16.14 3.78 -16.92
N GLN A 62 16.64 2.66 -16.40
CA GLN A 62 16.76 1.41 -17.16
C GLN A 62 15.39 0.76 -17.41
N GLY A 63 14.47 0.89 -16.45
CA GLY A 63 13.13 0.31 -16.50
C GLY A 63 12.23 0.90 -17.58
N MET A 64 12.45 2.15 -18.02
CA MET A 64 11.57 2.90 -18.93
C MET A 64 11.35 2.28 -20.32
N LYS A 65 12.13 1.28 -20.71
CA LYS A 65 12.17 0.76 -22.09
C LYS A 65 10.96 -0.07 -22.47
N ASP A 66 10.23 -0.63 -21.51
CA ASP A 66 9.14 -1.58 -21.77
C ASP A 66 7.76 -0.97 -21.49
N PHE A 67 7.35 -0.05 -22.36
CA PHE A 67 6.09 0.68 -22.22
C PHE A 67 4.86 -0.24 -22.15
N ARG A 68 4.86 -1.37 -22.87
CA ARG A 68 3.76 -2.34 -22.84
C ARG A 68 3.59 -2.94 -21.45
N LEU A 69 4.70 -3.32 -20.82
CA LEU A 69 4.71 -3.80 -19.45
C LEU A 69 4.19 -2.74 -18.48
N HIS A 70 4.60 -1.48 -18.63
CA HIS A 70 4.17 -0.41 -17.75
C HIS A 70 2.66 -0.17 -17.82
N VAL A 71 2.12 -0.01 -19.03
CA VAL A 71 0.69 0.20 -19.24
C VAL A 71 -0.11 -0.97 -18.66
N PHE A 72 0.31 -2.21 -18.94
CA PHE A 72 -0.37 -3.39 -18.41
C PHE A 72 -0.43 -3.37 -16.88
N ILE A 73 0.70 -3.12 -16.21
CA ILE A 73 0.74 -3.12 -14.74
C ILE A 73 -0.08 -1.96 -14.16
N GLN A 74 0.00 -0.75 -14.73
CA GLN A 74 -0.79 0.38 -14.22
C GLN A 74 -2.30 0.16 -14.41
N VAL A 75 -2.72 -0.41 -15.56
CA VAL A 75 -4.12 -0.81 -15.79
C VAL A 75 -4.56 -1.89 -14.80
N PHE A 76 -3.69 -2.85 -14.50
CA PHE A 76 -4.01 -3.89 -13.54
C PHE A 76 -4.23 -3.31 -12.14
N ILE A 77 -3.36 -2.40 -11.70
CA ILE A 77 -3.45 -1.76 -10.37
C ILE A 77 -4.66 -0.83 -10.28
N TYR A 78 -4.90 0.03 -11.27
CA TYR A 78 -5.89 1.12 -11.15
C TYR A 78 -7.24 0.86 -11.81
N ILE A 79 -7.38 -0.23 -12.56
CA ILE A 79 -8.64 -0.56 -13.22
C ILE A 79 -9.08 -1.97 -12.81
N ILE A 80 -8.26 -2.98 -13.12
CA ILE A 80 -8.67 -4.38 -12.92
C ILE A 80 -8.88 -4.68 -11.43
N CYS A 81 -7.94 -4.29 -10.57
CA CYS A 81 -8.04 -4.52 -9.13
C CYS A 81 -9.24 -3.80 -8.49
N PRO A 82 -9.43 -2.47 -8.66
CA PRO A 82 -10.63 -1.78 -8.18
C PRO A 82 -11.94 -2.39 -8.67
N LEU A 83 -12.05 -2.71 -9.97
CA LEU A 83 -13.24 -3.33 -10.53
C LEU A 83 -13.49 -4.72 -9.93
N TYR A 84 -12.45 -5.52 -9.73
CA TYR A 84 -12.58 -6.83 -9.09
C TYR A 84 -13.15 -6.70 -7.67
N PHE A 85 -12.61 -5.79 -6.85
CA PHE A 85 -13.13 -5.55 -5.49
C PHE A 85 -14.53 -4.94 -5.49
N MET A 86 -14.83 -4.04 -6.43
CA MET A 86 -16.18 -3.50 -6.60
C MET A 86 -17.20 -4.60 -6.89
N LEU A 87 -16.93 -5.45 -7.89
CA LEU A 87 -17.83 -6.52 -8.29
C LEU A 87 -18.01 -7.59 -7.21
N THR A 88 -16.95 -7.90 -6.46
CA THR A 88 -16.99 -8.91 -5.40
C THR A 88 -17.60 -8.39 -4.10
N ALA A 89 -17.49 -7.09 -3.81
CA ALA A 89 -18.12 -6.47 -2.64
C ALA A 89 -19.58 -6.08 -2.88
N PHE A 90 -19.98 -5.80 -4.13
CA PHE A 90 -21.34 -5.38 -4.50
C PHE A 90 -22.47 -6.24 -3.88
N PRO A 91 -22.40 -7.58 -3.85
CA PRO A 91 -23.43 -8.41 -3.24
C PRO A 91 -23.60 -8.22 -1.73
N PHE A 92 -22.62 -7.60 -1.05
CA PHE A 92 -22.59 -7.41 0.39
C PHE A 92 -22.99 -6.00 0.82
N ASN A 93 -23.33 -5.11 -0.11
CA ASN A 93 -23.64 -3.71 0.19
C ASN A 93 -24.83 -3.54 1.17
N ASP A 94 -25.82 -4.43 1.13
CA ASP A 94 -26.98 -4.38 2.03
C ASP A 94 -26.73 -5.06 3.39
N VAL A 95 -25.64 -5.82 3.52
CA VAL A 95 -25.35 -6.66 4.69
C VAL A 95 -24.17 -6.10 5.51
N MET A 96 -23.22 -5.43 4.86
CA MET A 96 -22.06 -4.82 5.51
C MET A 96 -22.32 -3.36 5.89
N ASP A 97 -21.66 -2.89 6.95
CA ASP A 97 -21.60 -1.46 7.27
C ASP A 97 -21.03 -0.69 6.08
N GLY A 98 -21.73 0.36 5.62
CA GLY A 98 -21.29 1.19 4.51
C GLY A 98 -19.89 1.78 4.70
N ARG A 99 -19.46 2.03 5.94
CA ARG A 99 -18.08 2.48 6.23
C ARG A 99 -17.04 1.42 5.91
N LEU A 100 -17.38 0.14 6.09
CA LEU A 100 -16.49 -0.97 5.75
C LEU A 100 -16.37 -1.12 4.24
N ILE A 101 -17.48 -1.00 3.49
CA ILE A 101 -17.48 -1.01 2.02
C ILE A 101 -16.60 0.12 1.47
N VAL A 102 -16.75 1.34 1.99
CA VAL A 102 -15.87 2.47 1.62
C VAL A 102 -14.40 2.16 1.92
N GLY A 103 -14.11 1.50 3.04
CA GLY A 103 -12.77 1.04 3.37
C GLY A 103 -12.21 0.02 2.36
N ILE A 104 -13.03 -0.92 1.90
CA ILE A 104 -12.65 -1.91 0.87
C ILE A 104 -12.33 -1.20 -0.45
N TYR A 105 -13.18 -0.27 -0.89
CA TYR A 105 -12.95 0.48 -2.13
C TYR A 105 -11.73 1.40 -2.03
N ALA A 106 -11.53 2.05 -0.88
CA ALA A 106 -10.33 2.84 -0.61
C ALA A 106 -9.07 1.97 -0.72
N LEU A 107 -9.05 0.78 -0.12
CA LEU A 107 -7.92 -0.15 -0.21
C LEU A 107 -7.69 -0.63 -1.65
N ALA A 108 -8.75 -0.93 -2.40
CA ALA A 108 -8.65 -1.43 -3.76
C ALA A 108 -8.02 -0.40 -4.73
N CYS A 109 -8.17 0.89 -4.44
CA CYS A 109 -7.63 1.99 -5.25
C CYS A 109 -6.17 2.34 -4.93
N LEU A 110 -5.57 1.78 -3.88
CA LEU A 110 -4.22 2.14 -3.46
C LEU A 110 -3.14 1.64 -4.43
N PRO A 111 -2.00 2.36 -4.54
CA PRO A 111 -0.85 1.87 -5.29
C PRO A 111 -0.27 0.59 -4.69
N THR A 112 0.58 -0.09 -5.47
CA THR A 112 1.27 -1.30 -5.01
C THR A 112 2.42 -1.00 -4.02
N THR A 113 2.74 -1.94 -3.15
CA THR A 113 3.85 -1.86 -2.20
C THR A 113 5.21 -2.06 -2.87
N VAL A 114 6.20 -1.19 -2.64
CA VAL A 114 7.53 -1.28 -3.28
C VAL A 114 8.30 -2.53 -2.83
N SER A 115 8.46 -2.76 -1.52
CA SER A 115 9.39 -3.78 -1.04
C SER A 115 8.91 -5.22 -1.29
N SER A 116 7.67 -5.55 -0.95
CA SER A 116 7.18 -6.93 -1.06
C SER A 116 6.98 -7.37 -2.51
N CYS A 117 6.54 -6.48 -3.42
CA CYS A 117 6.35 -6.86 -4.81
C CYS A 117 7.69 -7.22 -5.48
N ILE A 118 8.77 -6.48 -5.20
CA ILE A 118 10.11 -6.78 -5.73
C ILE A 118 10.57 -8.15 -5.24
N VAL A 119 10.42 -8.44 -3.95
CA VAL A 119 10.79 -9.73 -3.36
C VAL A 119 10.01 -10.87 -4.01
N PHE A 120 8.70 -10.74 -4.15
CA PHE A 120 7.88 -11.80 -4.75
C PHE A 120 8.16 -11.98 -6.24
N THR A 121 8.36 -10.90 -7.00
CA THR A 121 8.75 -10.99 -8.40
C THR A 121 10.12 -11.65 -8.55
N GLN A 122 11.09 -11.32 -7.69
CA GLN A 122 12.40 -11.96 -7.69
C GLN A 122 12.30 -13.46 -7.41
N LEU A 123 11.53 -13.86 -6.40
CA LEU A 123 11.31 -15.27 -6.06
C LEU A 123 10.61 -16.04 -7.19
N ALA A 124 9.74 -15.37 -7.95
CA ALA A 124 9.09 -15.93 -9.13
C ALA A 124 9.97 -15.91 -10.40
N GLY A 125 11.23 -15.44 -10.33
CA GLY A 125 12.13 -15.32 -11.47
C GLY A 125 11.74 -14.24 -12.48
N GLY A 126 10.93 -13.26 -12.07
CA GLY A 126 10.43 -12.19 -12.92
C GLY A 126 11.35 -10.97 -13.02
N ASN A 127 10.88 -9.95 -13.74
CA ASN A 127 11.63 -8.72 -14.00
C ASN A 127 11.62 -7.77 -12.79
N THR A 128 12.69 -7.81 -11.98
CA THR A 128 12.84 -6.96 -10.79
C THR A 128 13.04 -5.48 -11.13
N ILE A 129 13.78 -5.16 -12.20
CA ILE A 129 14.00 -3.78 -12.65
C ILE A 129 12.67 -3.13 -13.05
N GLY A 130 11.87 -3.84 -13.87
CA GLY A 130 10.54 -3.40 -14.27
C GLY A 130 9.58 -3.29 -13.09
N THR A 131 9.73 -4.14 -12.07
CA THR A 131 8.93 -4.10 -10.84
C THR A 131 9.24 -2.87 -10.01
N VAL A 132 10.52 -2.57 -9.78
CA VAL A 132 10.95 -1.34 -9.08
C VAL A 132 10.38 -0.11 -9.79
N PHE A 133 10.49 -0.06 -11.12
CA PHE A 133 9.98 1.06 -11.90
C PHE A 133 8.45 1.20 -11.78
N ASN A 134 7.71 0.12 -11.98
CA ASN A 134 6.25 0.16 -11.94
C ASN A 134 5.69 0.42 -10.54
N ALA A 135 6.34 -0.10 -9.49
CA ALA A 135 5.97 0.19 -8.12
C ALA A 135 6.17 1.68 -7.83
N SER A 136 7.28 2.26 -8.25
CA SER A 136 7.54 3.70 -8.10
C SER A 136 6.54 4.55 -8.90
N LEU A 137 6.31 4.18 -10.16
CA LEU A 137 5.36 4.86 -11.04
C LEU A 137 3.95 4.85 -10.45
N SER A 138 3.51 3.70 -9.93
CA SER A 138 2.22 3.57 -9.25
C SER A 138 2.18 4.40 -7.97
N ASN A 139 3.19 4.36 -7.11
CA ASN A 139 3.17 5.18 -5.88
C ASN A 139 3.12 6.68 -6.17
N LEU A 140 3.79 7.16 -7.21
CA LEU A 140 3.74 8.57 -7.62
C LEU A 140 2.40 8.93 -8.26
N SER A 141 1.89 8.11 -9.17
CA SER A 141 0.61 8.38 -9.85
C SER A 141 -0.59 8.21 -8.91
N GLY A 142 -0.51 7.29 -7.96
CA GLY A 142 -1.52 6.99 -6.94
C GLY A 142 -1.86 8.17 -6.04
N ILE A 143 -0.94 9.14 -5.86
CA ILE A 143 -1.23 10.39 -5.15
C ILE A 143 -2.43 11.12 -5.77
N PHE A 144 -2.60 11.02 -7.09
CA PHE A 144 -3.69 11.65 -7.84
C PHE A 144 -4.77 10.66 -8.24
N ILE A 145 -4.38 9.47 -8.70
CA ILE A 145 -5.31 8.47 -9.24
C ILE A 145 -6.14 7.84 -8.13
N SER A 146 -5.57 7.50 -6.97
CA SER A 146 -6.31 6.82 -5.90
C SER A 146 -7.46 7.67 -5.34
N PRO A 147 -7.29 8.97 -5.02
CA PRO A 147 -8.40 9.84 -4.63
C PRO A 147 -9.45 9.97 -5.74
N LEU A 148 -9.03 10.12 -7.00
CA LEU A 148 -9.95 10.26 -8.13
C LEU A 148 -10.81 9.00 -8.31
N LEU A 149 -10.21 7.82 -8.27
CA LEU A 149 -10.94 6.55 -8.33
C LEU A 149 -11.92 6.42 -7.18
N LEU A 150 -11.52 6.80 -5.97
CA LEU A 150 -12.40 6.73 -4.81
C LEU A 150 -13.60 7.70 -4.91
N THR A 151 -13.49 8.81 -5.65
CA THR A 151 -14.65 9.68 -5.93
C THR A 151 -15.61 9.13 -6.99
N LEU A 152 -15.16 8.14 -7.79
CA LEU A 152 -15.97 7.49 -8.83
C LEU A 152 -16.75 6.28 -8.30
N PHE A 153 -16.33 5.72 -7.16
CA PHE A 153 -17.03 4.65 -6.45
C PHE A 153 -17.98 5.21 -5.40
#